data_AF-A0A6V8IHK4-F1
#
_entry.id   AF-A0A6V8IHK4-F1
#
_cell.length_a   1.000
_cell.length_b   1.000
_cell.length_c   1.000
_cell.angle_alpha   90.00
_cell.angle_beta   90.00
_cell.angle_gamma   90.00
#
_symmetry.space_group_name_H-M   'P 1'
#
loop_
_entity.id
_entity.type
_entity.pdbx_description
1 polymer ?
#
loop_
_entity_poly.entity_id
_entity_poly.type
_entity_poly.pdbx_seq_one_letter_code
_entity_poly.pdbx_strand_id
1 'polypeptide(L)'
;MTWTPCQRIVRADIPPSLRLRGISSDVMLCWPNAALNGAADYSVDFSGLMSCGGKIVETVFAVDGAEIAWSSIFGGVVTAWIKWLSPGLQSVLVTVRTAAGENLTVSVSLNVQTAASLIVPALPAFAPNVLALGGVCFPDASGAPLVTG
;
A
#
# COMPACT_ATOMS: atom_id res chain seq x y z
N MET A 1 -13.72 1.45 -20.61
CA MET A 1 -13.58 0.72 -19.33
C MET A 1 -12.09 0.53 -19.08
N THR A 2 -11.50 1.37 -18.24
CA THR A 2 -10.10 1.24 -17.82
C THR A 2 -10.03 0.32 -16.59
N TRP A 3 -9.06 -0.57 -16.60
CA TRP A 3 -8.83 -1.65 -15.64
C TRP A 3 -8.83 -1.15 -14.17
N THR A 4 -9.55 -1.85 -13.30
CA THR A 4 -9.90 -1.47 -11.90
C THR A 4 -8.74 -1.27 -10.92
N PRO A 5 -7.59 -1.95 -11.04
CA PRO A 5 -6.46 -1.76 -10.12
C PRO A 5 -5.85 -0.36 -10.15
N CYS A 6 -6.02 0.39 -11.24
CA CYS A 6 -5.51 1.76 -11.34
C CYS A 6 -6.17 2.74 -10.36
N GLN A 7 -7.36 2.43 -9.83
CA GLN A 7 -8.10 3.35 -8.96
C GLN A 7 -7.59 3.37 -7.51
N ARG A 8 -6.84 2.34 -7.07
CA ARG A 8 -6.32 2.23 -5.70
C ARG A 8 -4.82 2.47 -5.58
N ILE A 9 -4.21 3.01 -6.63
CA ILE A 9 -2.82 3.46 -6.61
C ILE A 9 -2.81 4.97 -6.40
N VAL A 10 -2.42 5.43 -5.21
CA VAL A 10 -2.23 6.86 -4.95
C VAL A 10 -0.77 7.22 -5.16
N ARG A 11 -0.51 8.34 -5.83
CA ARG A 11 0.86 8.87 -5.97
C ARG A 11 1.16 9.79 -4.82
N ALA A 12 2.22 9.47 -4.09
CA ALA A 12 2.84 10.39 -3.16
C ALA A 12 3.65 11.41 -3.96
N ASP A 13 2.98 12.34 -4.63
CA ASP A 13 3.62 13.48 -5.29
C ASP A 13 3.03 14.77 -4.75
N ILE A 14 3.89 15.78 -4.56
CA ILE A 14 3.45 17.12 -4.23
C ILE A 14 3.07 17.78 -5.55
N PRO A 15 1.79 18.16 -5.76
CA PRO A 15 1.35 18.84 -6.96
C PRO A 15 2.30 20.00 -7.28
N PRO A 16 2.68 20.22 -8.55
CA PRO A 16 3.60 21.30 -8.92
C PRO A 16 3.18 22.68 -8.40
N SER A 17 1.87 22.89 -8.25
CA SER A 17 1.26 24.10 -7.69
C SER A 17 1.48 24.31 -6.19
N LEU A 18 1.84 23.26 -5.44
CA LEU A 18 2.11 23.30 -3.99
C LEU A 18 3.60 23.21 -3.66
N ARG A 19 4.48 23.18 -4.67
CA ARG A 19 5.94 23.20 -4.50
C ARG A 19 6.42 24.63 -4.20
N LEU A 20 5.98 25.19 -3.08
CA LEU A 20 6.53 26.43 -2.54
C LEU A 20 7.77 26.12 -1.70
N ARG A 21 8.87 26.84 -1.96
CA ARG A 21 10.13 26.65 -1.25
C ARG A 21 9.93 26.85 0.25
N GLY A 22 10.06 25.78 1.03
CA GLY A 22 9.92 25.81 2.49
C GLY A 22 8.51 25.58 3.05
N ILE A 23 7.53 25.20 2.22
CA ILE A 23 6.19 24.77 2.69
C ILE A 23 5.93 23.36 2.14
N SER A 24 6.04 22.35 3.00
CA SER A 24 5.51 21.01 2.73
C SER A 24 4.09 20.95 3.30
N SER A 25 3.07 21.17 2.46
CA SER A 25 1.71 20.81 2.89
C SER A 25 1.60 19.29 2.95
N ASP A 26 1.04 18.74 4.02
CA ASP A 26 0.68 17.31 4.06
C ASP A 26 -0.23 17.00 2.87
N VAL A 27 0.28 16.22 1.93
CA VAL A 27 -0.51 15.78 0.77
C VAL A 27 -1.50 14.75 1.29
N MET A 28 -2.77 15.15 1.40
CA MET A 28 -3.84 14.25 1.82
C MET A 28 -4.13 13.26 0.70
N LEU A 29 -3.52 12.08 0.74
CA LEU A 29 -3.82 11.00 -0.19
C LEU A 29 -5.11 10.30 0.22
N CYS A 30 -5.93 9.94 -0.77
CA CYS A 30 -7.22 9.30 -0.54
C CYS A 30 -7.35 8.07 -1.45
N TRP A 31 -7.58 6.90 -0.86
CA TRP A 31 -8.05 5.74 -1.61
C TRP A 31 -9.57 5.81 -1.83
N PRO A 32 -10.10 5.09 -2.83
CA PRO A 32 -11.54 4.89 -2.97
C PRO A 32 -12.15 4.28 -1.70
N ASN A 33 -13.42 4.62 -1.46
CA ASN A 33 -14.20 4.05 -0.37
C ASN A 33 -14.22 2.52 -0.42
N ALA A 34 -14.32 1.90 0.75
CA ALA A 34 -14.44 0.46 0.91
C ALA A 34 -15.73 0.09 1.65
N ALA A 35 -16.19 -1.15 1.48
CA ALA A 35 -17.28 -1.71 2.29
C ALA A 35 -16.71 -2.39 3.55
N LEU A 36 -17.50 -2.43 4.63
CA LEU A 36 -17.15 -3.18 5.83
C LEU A 36 -16.96 -4.67 5.49
N ASN A 37 -15.94 -5.33 6.06
CA ASN A 37 -15.50 -6.69 5.70
C ASN A 37 -15.05 -6.89 4.24
N GLY A 38 -15.05 -5.83 3.44
CA GLY A 38 -14.45 -5.83 2.11
C GLY A 38 -12.93 -5.82 2.20
N ALA A 39 -12.29 -6.41 1.19
CA ALA A 39 -10.84 -6.38 1.07
C ALA A 39 -10.40 -6.13 -0.37
N ALA A 40 -9.21 -5.57 -0.51
CA ALA A 40 -8.61 -5.26 -1.79
C ALA A 40 -7.11 -5.00 -1.68
N ASP A 41 -6.46 -4.93 -2.84
CA ASP A 41 -5.12 -4.38 -3.00
C ASP A 41 -5.17 -2.85 -2.96
N TYR A 42 -4.32 -2.26 -2.13
CA TYR A 42 -4.13 -0.83 -1.97
C TYR A 42 -2.67 -0.48 -2.18
N SER A 43 -2.39 0.47 -3.06
CA SER A 43 -1.01 0.80 -3.44
C SER A 43 -0.70 2.28 -3.25
N VAL A 44 0.57 2.56 -2.96
CA VAL A 44 1.15 3.89 -2.92
C VAL A 44 2.38 3.92 -3.80
N ASP A 45 2.45 4.89 -4.70
CA ASP A 45 3.57 5.13 -5.61
C ASP A 45 4.43 6.27 -5.06
N PHE A 46 5.66 5.94 -4.66
CA PHE A 46 6.67 6.86 -4.12
C PHE A 46 7.64 7.37 -5.18
N SER A 47 7.48 6.98 -6.45
CA SER A 47 8.41 7.37 -7.52
C SER A 47 8.61 8.88 -7.66
N GLY A 48 7.61 9.68 -7.31
CA GLY A 48 7.69 11.14 -7.31
C GLY A 48 8.55 11.75 -6.20
N LEU A 49 8.79 11.01 -5.10
CA LEU A 49 9.62 11.46 -3.97
C LEU A 49 11.05 10.92 -4.04
N MET A 50 11.29 9.86 -4.80
CA MET A 50 12.62 9.27 -4.92
C MET A 50 13.48 10.00 -5.96
N SER A 51 14.78 10.14 -5.67
CA SER A 51 15.76 10.58 -6.66
C SER A 51 15.95 9.54 -7.78
N CYS A 52 16.52 9.96 -8.91
CA CYS A 52 16.82 9.06 -10.03
C CYS A 52 17.58 7.80 -9.57
N GLY A 53 17.02 6.61 -9.81
CA GLY A 53 17.63 5.33 -9.42
C GLY A 53 17.36 4.91 -7.97
N GLY A 54 16.55 5.65 -7.21
CA GLY A 54 16.08 5.24 -5.89
C GLY A 54 15.25 3.96 -5.96
N LYS A 55 15.50 3.05 -5.01
CA LYS A 55 14.71 1.82 -4.84
C LYS A 55 14.23 1.73 -3.40
N ILE A 56 13.04 1.19 -3.22
CA ILE A 56 12.48 0.88 -1.90
C ILE A 56 13.05 -0.48 -1.49
N VAL A 57 13.54 -0.56 -0.25
CA VAL A 57 14.12 -1.79 0.31
C VAL A 57 13.18 -2.40 1.35
N GLU A 58 12.40 -1.58 2.04
CA GLU A 58 11.46 -2.04 3.05
C GLU A 58 10.23 -1.12 3.07
N THR A 59 9.09 -1.70 3.44
CA THR A 59 7.83 -1.00 3.61
C THR A 59 7.11 -1.47 4.87
N VAL A 60 6.42 -0.55 5.53
CA VAL A 60 5.57 -0.83 6.68
C VAL A 60 4.24 -0.10 6.48
N PHE A 61 3.14 -0.86 6.58
CA PHE A 61 1.79 -0.33 6.59
C PHE A 61 1.26 -0.40 8.02
N ALA A 62 0.93 0.75 8.60
CA ALA A 62 0.25 0.84 9.87
C ALA A 62 -1.21 1.23 9.62
N VAL A 63 -2.12 0.37 10.04
CA VAL A 63 -3.57 0.52 9.90
C VAL A 63 -4.22 0.39 11.27
N ASP A 64 -5.29 1.14 11.49
CA ASP A 64 -6.20 0.91 12.61
C ASP A 64 -7.51 0.33 12.07
N GLY A 65 -8.14 -0.57 12.83
CA GLY A 65 -9.44 -1.14 12.45
C GLY A 65 -9.46 -2.01 11.19
N ALA A 66 -8.31 -2.56 10.77
CA ALA A 66 -8.15 -3.39 9.58
C ALA A 66 -7.13 -4.51 9.79
N GLU A 67 -7.18 -5.53 8.94
CA GLU A 67 -6.20 -6.61 8.89
C GLU A 67 -5.42 -6.54 7.56
N ILE A 68 -4.09 -6.59 7.65
CA ILE A 68 -3.22 -6.70 6.49
C ILE A 68 -2.86 -8.18 6.30
N ALA A 69 -3.16 -8.73 5.13
CA ALA A 69 -2.79 -10.10 4.81
C ALA A 69 -1.36 -10.22 4.31
N TRP A 70 -0.94 -9.28 3.46
CA TRP A 70 0.43 -9.20 2.95
C TRP A 70 0.75 -7.78 2.49
N SER A 71 2.05 -7.49 2.36
CA SER A 71 2.55 -6.31 1.68
C SER A 71 3.68 -6.69 0.72
N SER A 72 3.89 -5.89 -0.32
CA SER A 72 4.80 -6.17 -1.42
C SER A 72 5.37 -4.87 -1.99
N ILE A 73 6.59 -4.94 -2.51
CA ILE A 73 7.30 -3.83 -3.13
C ILE A 73 7.53 -4.20 -4.60
N PHE A 74 7.20 -3.28 -5.51
CA PHE A 74 7.50 -3.42 -6.93
C PHE A 74 8.00 -2.08 -7.48
N GLY A 75 9.30 -1.99 -7.72
CA GLY A 75 9.97 -0.74 -8.11
C GLY A 75 9.77 0.37 -7.07
N GLY A 76 9.08 1.45 -7.46
CA GLY A 76 8.72 2.57 -6.58
C GLY A 76 7.33 2.49 -5.96
N VAL A 77 6.61 1.39 -6.18
CA VAL A 77 5.24 1.19 -5.71
C VAL A 77 5.24 0.17 -4.59
N VAL A 78 4.54 0.48 -3.50
CA VAL A 78 4.26 -0.47 -2.43
C VAL A 78 2.78 -0.79 -2.43
N THR A 79 2.46 -2.07 -2.24
CA THR A 79 1.08 -2.57 -2.25
C THR A 79 0.83 -3.42 -1.02
N ALA A 80 -0.34 -3.27 -0.40
CA ALA A 80 -0.81 -4.13 0.66
C ALA A 80 -2.22 -4.63 0.35
N TRP A 81 -2.49 -5.87 0.73
CA TRP A 81 -3.87 -6.39 0.74
C TRP A 81 -4.46 -6.16 2.12
N ILE A 82 -5.54 -5.39 2.17
CA ILE A 82 -6.13 -4.92 3.42
C ILE A 82 -7.61 -5.32 3.45
N LYS A 83 -8.04 -5.92 4.56
CA LYS A 83 -9.45 -6.17 4.89
C LYS A 83 -9.90 -5.21 5.98
N TRP A 84 -11.00 -4.51 5.73
CA TRP A 84 -11.53 -3.51 6.67
C TRP A 84 -12.48 -4.14 7.66
N LEU A 85 -12.21 -3.97 8.96
CA LEU A 85 -13.02 -4.54 10.03
C LEU A 85 -13.86 -3.49 10.77
N SER A 86 -13.57 -2.21 10.53
CA SER A 86 -14.20 -1.09 11.24
C SER A 86 -14.74 -0.06 10.24
N PRO A 87 -16.01 0.39 10.39
CA PRO A 87 -16.56 1.43 9.54
C PRO A 87 -16.02 2.83 9.92
N GLY A 88 -16.24 3.82 9.06
CA GLY A 88 -15.87 5.21 9.27
C GLY A 88 -14.62 5.64 8.51
N LEU A 89 -14.11 6.83 8.84
CA LEU A 89 -12.89 7.36 8.26
C LEU A 89 -11.68 6.58 8.81
N GLN A 90 -10.96 5.91 7.93
CA GLN A 90 -9.75 5.15 8.25
C GLN A 90 -8.53 5.87 7.69
N SER A 91 -7.42 5.78 8.42
CA SER A 91 -6.13 6.33 8.02
C SER A 91 -5.09 5.22 8.02
N VAL A 92 -4.26 5.21 6.98
CA VAL A 92 -3.17 4.27 6.80
C VAL A 92 -1.87 5.04 6.69
N LEU A 93 -0.95 4.78 7.61
CA LEU A 93 0.41 5.30 7.53
C LEU A 93 1.27 4.31 6.78
N VAL A 94 1.83 4.75 5.66
CA VAL A 94 2.74 3.97 4.83
C VAL A 94 4.12 4.57 4.96
N THR A 95 5.06 3.80 5.50
CA THR A 95 6.46 4.20 5.65
C THR A 95 7.34 3.29 4.81
N VAL A 96 8.18 3.89 3.96
CA VAL A 96 9.13 3.17 3.13
C VAL A 96 10.55 3.60 3.44
N ARG A 97 11.47 2.65 3.39
CA ARG A 97 12.91 2.89 3.51
C ARG A 97 13.57 2.72 2.15
N THR A 98 14.24 3.77 1.67
CA THR A 98 14.97 3.73 0.40
C THR A 98 16.33 3.06 0.59
N ALA A 99 16.96 2.63 -0.52
CA ALA A 99 18.32 2.10 -0.48
C ALA A 99 19.38 3.12 -0.07
N ALA A 100 19.06 4.42 -0.14
CA ALA A 100 19.92 5.48 0.38
C ALA A 100 19.82 5.61 1.92
N GLY A 101 18.90 4.86 2.56
CA GLY A 101 18.65 4.92 4.00
C GLY A 101 17.64 5.99 4.42
N GLU A 102 16.98 6.66 3.47
CA GLU A 102 15.95 7.65 3.77
C GLU A 102 14.62 6.98 4.08
N ASN A 103 13.90 7.50 5.07
CA ASN A 103 12.54 7.07 5.40
C ASN A 103 11.54 8.08 4.87
N LEU A 104 10.61 7.63 4.03
CA LEU A 104 9.52 8.44 3.50
C LEU A 104 8.20 7.92 4.09
N THR A 105 7.47 8.79 4.77
CA THR A 105 6.18 8.45 5.39
C THR A 105 5.07 9.26 4.76
N VAL A 106 3.97 8.58 4.45
CA VAL A 106 2.79 9.16 3.82
C VAL A 106 1.55 8.64 4.51
N SER A 107 0.56 9.51 4.72
CA SER A 107 -0.75 9.14 5.24
C SER A 107 -1.76 9.05 4.10
N VAL A 108 -2.48 7.92 4.02
CA VAL A 108 -3.56 7.70 3.07
C VAL A 108 -4.86 7.49 3.84
N SER A 109 -5.91 8.21 3.46
CA SER A 109 -7.23 8.11 4.07
C SER A 109 -8.22 7.40 3.15
N LEU A 110 -9.23 6.76 3.74
CA LEU A 110 -10.41 6.28 3.02
C LEU A 110 -11.63 6.26 3.94
N ASN A 111 -12.82 6.19 3.37
CA ASN A 111 -14.03 5.94 4.15
C ASN A 111 -14.50 4.50 3.97
N VAL A 112 -14.64 3.78 5.09
CA VAL A 112 -15.24 2.45 5.14
C VAL A 112 -16.73 2.60 5.43
N GLN A 113 -17.56 2.19 4.48
CA GLN A 113 -19.00 2.23 4.60
C GLN A 113 -19.50 1.27 5.67
N THR A 114 -20.59 1.63 6.35
CA THR A 114 -21.26 0.76 7.34
C THR A 114 -21.93 -0.46 6.70
N ALA A 115 -22.24 -0.39 5.40
CA ALA A 115 -22.74 -1.53 4.64
C ALA A 115 -21.63 -2.58 4.49
N ALA A 116 -21.91 -3.80 4.94
CA ALA A 116 -21.00 -4.92 4.78
C ALA A 116 -20.94 -5.40 3.33
N SER A 117 -19.76 -5.85 2.91
CA SER A 117 -19.56 -6.53 1.63
C SER A 117 -20.39 -7.82 1.60
N LEU A 118 -21.08 -8.06 0.48
CA LEU A 118 -21.84 -9.30 0.25
C LEU A 118 -20.92 -10.52 0.18
N ILE A 119 -19.69 -10.31 -0.29
CA ILE A 119 -18.66 -11.35 -0.37
C ILE A 119 -17.57 -10.97 0.63
N VAL A 120 -17.35 -11.82 1.63
CA VAL A 120 -16.30 -11.64 2.62
C VAL A 120 -15.10 -12.50 2.20
N PRO A 121 -14.02 -11.89 1.69
CA PRO A 121 -12.83 -12.63 1.34
C PRO A 121 -12.15 -13.19 2.59
N ALA A 122 -11.63 -14.41 2.47
CA ALA A 122 -10.67 -14.97 3.42
C ALA A 122 -9.33 -14.25 3.26
N LEU A 123 -8.56 -14.14 4.35
CA LEU A 123 -7.23 -13.57 4.29
C LEU A 123 -6.33 -14.48 3.44
N PRO A 124 -5.76 -13.99 2.33
CA PRO A 124 -4.76 -14.74 1.58
C PRO A 124 -3.50 -14.92 2.43
N ALA A 125 -2.87 -16.09 2.36
CA ALA A 125 -1.64 -16.35 3.12
C ALA A 125 -0.42 -15.62 2.55
N PHE A 126 -0.41 -15.32 1.24
CA PHE A 126 0.75 -14.82 0.52
C PHE A 126 0.35 -13.79 -0.54
N ALA A 127 1.30 -12.91 -0.88
CA ALA A 127 1.16 -12.00 -2.00
C ALA A 127 1.15 -12.78 -3.34
N PRO A 128 0.45 -12.27 -4.38
CA PRO A 128 0.32 -12.98 -5.65
C PRO A 128 1.65 -13.15 -6.40
N ASN A 129 2.67 -12.36 -6.08
CA ASN A 129 3.99 -12.43 -6.66
C ASN A 129 5.01 -13.19 -5.79
N VAL A 130 4.56 -13.96 -4.80
CA VAL A 130 5.44 -14.89 -4.08
C VAL A 130 5.85 -16.04 -5.00
N LEU A 131 7.14 -16.37 -5.00
CA LEU A 131 7.66 -17.54 -5.67
C LEU A 131 7.25 -18.79 -4.89
N ALA A 132 6.37 -19.59 -5.48
CA ALA A 132 5.97 -20.89 -4.95
C ALA A 132 6.12 -21.98 -6.03
N LEU A 133 6.71 -23.11 -5.66
CA LEU A 133 6.72 -24.34 -6.48
C LEU A 133 6.00 -25.45 -5.70
N GLY A 134 4.96 -26.03 -6.30
CA GLY A 134 4.22 -27.14 -5.69
C GLY A 134 3.58 -26.82 -4.34
N GLY A 135 3.23 -25.56 -4.08
CA GLY A 135 2.66 -25.10 -2.80
C GLY A 135 3.69 -24.77 -1.72
N VAL A 136 5.00 -24.92 -2.01
CA VAL A 136 6.08 -24.51 -1.12
C VAL A 136 6.54 -23.10 -1.50
N CYS A 137 6.49 -22.17 -0.54
CA CYS A 137 7.02 -20.82 -0.70
C CYS A 137 8.52 -20.81 -0.41
N PHE A 138 9.31 -20.22 -1.30
CA PHE A 138 10.74 -20.03 -1.05
C PHE A 138 10.93 -18.83 -0.14
N PRO A 139 11.72 -18.92 0.94
CA PRO A 139 12.05 -17.75 1.74
C PRO A 139 13.16 -16.91 1.10
N ASP A 140 13.17 -15.61 1.38
CA ASP A 140 14.29 -14.72 1.13
C ASP A 140 15.35 -14.82 2.25
N ALA A 141 16.39 -13.97 2.20
CA ALA A 141 17.46 -13.95 3.20
C ALA A 141 17.00 -13.62 4.64
N SER A 142 15.79 -13.08 4.80
CA SER A 142 15.18 -12.75 6.09
C SER A 142 14.23 -13.84 6.61
N GLY A 143 13.95 -14.87 5.79
CA GLY A 143 12.96 -15.90 6.11
C GLY A 143 11.52 -15.55 5.69
N ALA A 144 11.29 -14.36 5.13
CA ALA A 144 10.01 -13.96 4.57
C ALA A 144 9.79 -14.63 3.20
N PRO A 145 8.55 -14.84 2.73
CA PRO A 145 8.30 -15.37 1.39
C PRO A 145 9.01 -14.53 0.32
N LEU A 146 9.76 -15.19 -0.55
CA LEU A 146 10.49 -14.59 -1.66
C LEU A 146 9.47 -14.06 -2.65
N VAL A 147 9.41 -12.75 -2.74
CA VAL A 147 8.54 -12.03 -3.66
C VAL A 147 9.33 -11.69 -4.92
N THR A 148 8.86 -12.12 -6.09
CA THR A 148 9.44 -11.73 -7.38
C THR A 148 8.91 -10.34 -7.76
N GLY A 149 9.79 -9.36 -7.81
CA GLY A 149 9.46 -7.97 -8.14
C GLY A 149 10.69 -7.17 -8.49
#